data_AF-A0AAU2HHK2-F1
#
_entry.id   AF-A0AAU2HHK2-F1
#
_cell.length_a   1.000
_cell.length_b   1.000
_cell.length_c   1.000
_cell.angle_alpha   90.00
_cell.angle_beta   90.00
_cell.angle_gamma   90.00
#
_symmetry.space_group_name_H-M   'P 1'
#
loop_
_entity.id
_entity.type
_entity.pdbx_description
1 polymer ?
#
loop_
_entity_poly.entity_id
_entity_poly.type
_entity_poly.pdbx_seq_one_letter_code
_entity_poly.pdbx_strand_id
1 'polypeptide(L)'
;MAGTGTSPLNRAEQFIWLTARVLEQRRFAHHFLKGSAEAVETALAAYLNEDGGYGHALEPDLRGPVSQPLHTAHALNVLDSIGRCSGLGVDRICRFLTEVSTREGALPALLPSQRGYPAAPFIPIVDDPPAELLTTGPVVGLLHRNAVWHAWLFRATDFCWAAVDALDRSHPYEIEAALAFLDGAPDRARAEAAADRLGRLVREQRLAVLDPERREEYPVAAGYAPGEQHFPYDYARTPDSLARRWFTDEELAHSLDHLAAEQQTDGGWPVNWRQWAPGTALEGRPIVTLKALLTLRAHGRSLD
;
A
#
# COMPACT_ATOMS: atom_id res chain seq x y z
N MET A 1 -22.77 -19.47 3.87
CA MET A 1 -23.05 -18.21 4.58
C MET A 1 -22.58 -18.39 6.00
N ALA A 2 -21.59 -17.59 6.43
CA ALA A 2 -21.19 -17.55 7.84
C ALA A 2 -22.42 -17.21 8.70
N GLY A 3 -22.69 -18.01 9.74
CA GLY A 3 -23.83 -17.78 10.62
C GLY A 3 -23.75 -16.41 11.30
N THR A 4 -24.90 -15.83 11.67
CA THR A 4 -25.08 -14.50 12.26
C THR A 4 -24.49 -14.32 13.68
N GLY A 5 -23.52 -15.15 14.08
CA GLY A 5 -22.74 -15.05 15.32
C GLY A 5 -21.25 -15.33 15.12
N THR A 6 -20.75 -15.17 13.89
CA THR A 6 -19.31 -15.31 13.57
C THR A 6 -18.63 -13.96 13.68
N SER A 7 -17.50 -13.92 14.38
CA SER A 7 -16.66 -12.73 14.53
C SER A 7 -16.24 -12.13 13.18
N PRO A 8 -15.90 -10.83 13.12
CA PRO A 8 -15.32 -10.24 11.91
C PRO A 8 -14.14 -11.02 11.38
N LEU A 9 -13.27 -11.54 12.25
CA LEU A 9 -12.13 -12.38 11.86
C LEU A 9 -12.57 -13.70 11.24
N ASN A 10 -13.53 -14.41 11.83
CA ASN A 10 -14.02 -15.70 11.32
C ASN A 10 -14.69 -15.56 9.94
N ARG A 11 -15.43 -14.46 9.74
CA ARG A 11 -16.03 -14.14 8.44
C ARG A 11 -14.95 -13.84 7.39
N ALA A 12 -13.93 -13.06 7.76
CA ALA A 12 -12.82 -12.76 6.88
C ALA A 12 -11.98 -14.02 6.56
N GLU A 13 -11.80 -14.92 7.52
CA GLU A 13 -11.14 -16.20 7.31
C GLU A 13 -11.87 -17.00 6.22
N GLN A 14 -13.19 -17.16 6.33
CA GLN A 14 -13.98 -17.84 5.30
C GLN A 14 -13.84 -17.17 3.94
N PHE A 15 -13.89 -15.83 3.88
CA PHE A 15 -13.69 -15.07 2.65
C PHE A 15 -12.32 -15.36 2.01
N ILE A 16 -11.25 -15.31 2.81
CA ILE A 16 -9.88 -15.55 2.36
C ILE A 16 -9.74 -16.96 1.77
N TRP A 17 -10.24 -18.00 2.45
CA TRP A 17 -10.14 -19.36 1.93
C TRP A 17 -10.93 -19.59 0.63
N LEU A 18 -12.02 -18.84 0.42
CA LEU A 18 -12.86 -18.97 -0.78
C LEU A 18 -12.34 -18.18 -1.99
N THR A 19 -11.67 -17.05 -1.77
CA THR A 19 -11.42 -16.06 -2.83
C THR A 19 -9.95 -15.70 -3.02
N ALA A 20 -9.13 -15.81 -1.97
CA ALA A 20 -7.77 -15.30 -2.02
C ALA A 20 -6.81 -16.17 -2.84
N ARG A 21 -5.81 -15.53 -3.46
CA ARG A 21 -4.65 -16.22 -4.02
C ARG A 21 -3.88 -16.91 -2.89
N VAL A 22 -3.05 -17.88 -3.23
CA VAL A 22 -2.21 -18.60 -2.24
C VAL A 22 -1.37 -17.61 -1.42
N LEU A 23 -0.86 -16.53 -2.02
CA LEU A 23 -0.09 -15.52 -1.30
C LEU A 23 -0.89 -14.89 -0.14
N GLU A 24 -2.07 -14.33 -0.41
CA GLU A 24 -2.90 -13.71 0.63
C GLU A 24 -3.43 -14.72 1.64
N GLN A 25 -3.71 -15.96 1.24
CA GLN A 25 -4.02 -17.05 2.17
C GLN A 25 -2.88 -17.30 3.17
N ARG A 26 -1.63 -17.36 2.69
CA ARG A 26 -0.46 -17.55 3.56
C ARG A 26 -0.22 -16.33 4.46
N ARG A 27 -0.43 -15.12 3.94
CA ARG A 27 -0.33 -13.88 4.73
C ARG A 27 -1.38 -13.84 5.85
N PHE A 28 -2.63 -14.22 5.55
CA PHE A 28 -3.68 -14.34 6.55
C PHE A 28 -3.31 -15.33 7.65
N ALA A 29 -2.90 -16.55 7.24
CA ALA A 29 -2.49 -17.58 8.19
C ALA A 29 -1.31 -17.12 9.07
N HIS A 30 -0.33 -16.42 8.49
CA HIS A 30 0.79 -15.86 9.25
C HIS A 30 0.33 -14.88 10.32
N HIS A 31 -0.53 -13.93 9.96
CA HIS A 31 -0.95 -12.88 10.88
C HIS A 31 -1.98 -13.32 11.92
N PHE A 32 -2.85 -14.28 11.62
CA PHE A 32 -4.01 -14.60 12.46
C PHE A 32 -4.05 -16.06 12.95
N LEU A 33 -3.35 -16.97 12.27
CA LEU A 33 -3.41 -18.42 12.55
C LEU A 33 -2.04 -19.03 12.90
N LYS A 34 -1.06 -18.20 13.31
CA LYS A 34 0.30 -18.61 13.70
C LYS A 34 1.07 -19.34 12.59
N GLY A 35 0.76 -19.04 11.32
CA GLY A 35 1.50 -19.55 10.16
C GLY A 35 2.94 -19.01 10.10
N SER A 36 3.85 -19.76 9.46
CA SER A 36 5.26 -19.36 9.35
C SER A 36 5.47 -18.27 8.29
N ALA A 37 6.44 -17.38 8.52
CA ALA A 37 6.89 -16.41 7.52
C ALA A 37 7.44 -17.12 6.26
N GLU A 38 8.09 -18.27 6.42
CA GLU A 38 8.62 -19.09 5.33
C GLU A 38 7.53 -19.55 4.34
N ALA A 39 6.32 -19.84 4.82
CA ALA A 39 5.21 -20.22 3.94
C ALA A 39 4.73 -19.04 3.08
N VAL A 40 4.86 -17.81 3.59
CA VAL A 40 4.58 -16.59 2.82
C VAL A 40 5.68 -16.36 1.78
N GLU A 41 6.95 -16.47 2.18
CA GLU A 41 8.10 -16.34 1.27
C GLU A 41 8.03 -17.35 0.12
N THR A 42 7.66 -18.60 0.42
CA THR A 42 7.47 -19.66 -0.59
C THR A 42 6.38 -19.30 -1.60
N ALA A 43 5.25 -18.76 -1.14
CA ALA A 43 4.19 -18.31 -2.04
C ALA A 43 4.61 -17.09 -2.87
N LEU A 44 5.34 -16.15 -2.26
CA LEU A 44 5.84 -14.94 -2.92
C LEU A 44 6.90 -15.27 -3.99
N ALA A 45 7.69 -16.32 -3.80
CA ALA A 45 8.73 -16.76 -4.74
C ALA A 45 8.17 -17.12 -6.14
N ALA A 46 6.88 -17.49 -6.24
CA ALA A 46 6.23 -17.76 -7.52
C ALA A 46 6.10 -16.50 -8.42
N TYR A 47 6.26 -15.31 -7.84
CA TYR A 47 6.20 -14.03 -8.56
C TYR A 47 7.58 -13.46 -8.90
N LEU A 48 8.66 -14.04 -8.38
CA LEU A 48 10.04 -13.58 -8.57
C LEU A 48 10.57 -14.00 -9.94
N ASN A 49 11.13 -13.05 -10.69
CA ASN A 49 11.77 -13.30 -11.97
C ASN A 49 13.31 -13.42 -11.85
N GLU A 50 13.95 -13.88 -12.92
CA GLU A 50 15.40 -14.09 -12.98
C GLU A 50 16.21 -12.79 -12.81
N ASP A 51 15.64 -11.65 -13.21
CA ASP A 51 16.23 -10.31 -13.06
C ASP A 51 16.17 -9.78 -11.62
N GLY A 52 15.55 -10.52 -10.70
CA GLY A 52 15.39 -10.11 -9.30
C GLY A 52 14.22 -9.18 -9.02
N GLY A 53 13.47 -8.78 -10.05
CA GLY A 53 12.19 -8.09 -9.93
C GLY A 53 11.02 -9.07 -9.82
N TYR A 54 9.82 -8.50 -9.68
CA TYR A 54 8.58 -9.27 -9.50
C TYR A 54 7.57 -9.00 -10.61
N GLY A 55 6.82 -10.03 -11.01
CA GLY A 55 5.82 -10.01 -12.08
C GLY A 55 4.53 -10.74 -11.72
N HIS A 56 3.87 -11.30 -12.74
CA HIS A 56 2.77 -12.29 -12.63
C HIS A 56 1.54 -11.80 -11.87
N ALA A 57 1.19 -10.53 -12.05
CA ALA A 57 0.06 -9.90 -11.39
C ALA A 57 0.14 -9.88 -9.86
N LEU A 58 1.35 -9.83 -9.30
CA LEU A 58 1.53 -9.61 -7.87
C LEU A 58 0.78 -8.36 -7.39
N GLU A 59 0.90 -7.27 -8.16
CA GLU A 59 0.03 -6.10 -8.16
C GLU A 59 -1.12 -6.39 -9.14
N PRO A 60 -2.37 -6.57 -8.68
CA PRO A 60 -3.49 -6.98 -9.54
C PRO A 60 -3.74 -6.06 -10.73
N ASP A 61 -3.36 -4.78 -10.70
CA ASP A 61 -3.59 -3.88 -11.84
C ASP A 61 -2.59 -4.06 -12.99
N LEU A 62 -1.52 -4.83 -12.80
CA LEU A 62 -0.51 -5.10 -13.82
C LEU A 62 -0.49 -6.60 -14.15
N ARG A 63 -0.64 -7.00 -15.42
CA ARG A 63 -0.66 -8.41 -15.81
C ARG A 63 0.58 -8.80 -16.59
N GLY A 64 0.76 -10.11 -16.70
CA GLY A 64 1.87 -10.69 -17.46
C GLY A 64 3.12 -10.93 -16.60
N PRO A 65 4.17 -11.48 -17.21
CA PRO A 65 5.31 -12.03 -16.52
C PRO A 65 6.42 -11.00 -16.25
N VAL A 66 6.34 -9.80 -16.83
CA VAL A 66 7.45 -8.84 -16.78
C VAL A 66 7.60 -8.22 -15.40
N SER A 67 8.86 -8.02 -14.99
CA SER A 67 9.17 -7.33 -13.75
C SER A 67 8.76 -5.85 -13.83
N GLN A 68 8.08 -5.36 -12.80
CA GLN A 68 7.68 -3.94 -12.68
C GLN A 68 8.06 -3.35 -11.32
N PRO A 69 8.36 -2.04 -11.25
CA PRO A 69 8.61 -1.35 -9.98
C PRO A 69 7.46 -1.53 -8.97
N LEU A 70 6.20 -1.38 -9.38
CA LEU A 70 5.04 -1.56 -8.51
C LEU A 70 4.90 -2.99 -7.97
N HIS A 71 5.14 -4.01 -8.80
CA HIS A 71 5.18 -5.40 -8.32
C HIS A 71 6.28 -5.59 -7.26
N THR A 72 7.46 -5.04 -7.51
CA THR A 72 8.60 -5.18 -6.61
C THR A 72 8.38 -4.42 -5.30
N ALA A 73 7.73 -3.26 -5.35
CA ALA A 73 7.28 -2.52 -4.16
C ALA A 73 6.27 -3.34 -3.35
N HIS A 74 5.32 -4.02 -4.01
CA HIS A 74 4.37 -4.93 -3.35
C HIS A 74 5.09 -6.10 -2.68
N ALA A 75 6.05 -6.73 -3.37
CA ALA A 75 6.85 -7.82 -2.80
C ALA A 75 7.61 -7.39 -1.54
N LEU A 76 8.24 -6.21 -1.59
CA LEU A 76 8.94 -5.64 -0.45
C LEU A 76 8.00 -5.37 0.74
N ASN A 77 6.79 -4.87 0.48
CA ASN A 77 5.78 -4.70 1.52
C ASN A 77 5.36 -6.02 2.16
N VAL A 78 5.23 -7.09 1.37
CA VAL A 78 4.94 -8.43 1.91
C VAL A 78 6.07 -8.92 2.80
N LEU A 79 7.33 -8.78 2.36
CA LEU A 79 8.51 -9.18 3.15
C LEU A 79 8.61 -8.39 4.46
N ASP A 80 8.39 -7.09 4.42
CA ASP A 80 8.33 -6.24 5.62
C ASP A 80 7.22 -6.69 6.58
N SER A 81 6.02 -6.98 6.08
CA SER A 81 4.90 -7.39 6.94
C SER A 81 5.14 -8.68 7.73
N ILE A 82 6.08 -9.51 7.29
CA ILE A 82 6.43 -10.79 7.93
C ILE A 82 7.82 -10.75 8.62
N GLY A 83 8.44 -9.56 8.75
CA GLY A 83 9.74 -9.39 9.40
C GLY A 83 10.92 -9.93 8.59
N ARG A 84 10.81 -10.00 7.26
CA ARG A 84 11.80 -10.54 6.32
C ARG A 84 12.40 -9.49 5.37
N CYS A 85 12.25 -8.21 5.68
CA CYS A 85 12.83 -7.11 4.90
C CYS A 85 14.33 -6.92 5.24
N SER A 86 15.16 -7.94 5.01
CA SER A 86 16.61 -7.86 5.14
C SER A 86 17.33 -8.97 4.36
N GLY A 87 18.66 -8.92 4.32
CA GLY A 87 19.49 -9.99 3.76
C GLY A 87 19.51 -10.07 2.23
N LEU A 88 19.91 -11.23 1.71
CA LEU A 88 20.21 -11.44 0.29
C LEU A 88 19.00 -11.23 -0.65
N GLY A 89 17.79 -11.48 -0.16
CA GLY A 89 16.56 -11.22 -0.93
C GLY A 89 16.36 -9.73 -1.18
N VAL A 90 16.53 -8.91 -0.14
CA VAL A 90 16.40 -7.45 -0.25
C VAL A 90 17.56 -6.83 -1.03
N ASP A 91 18.78 -7.36 -0.91
CA ASP A 91 19.90 -6.94 -1.77
C ASP A 91 19.57 -7.13 -3.26
N ARG A 92 18.99 -8.28 -3.62
CA ARG A 92 18.57 -8.57 -4.99
C ARG A 92 17.50 -7.60 -5.47
N ILE A 93 16.50 -7.32 -4.63
CA ILE A 93 15.48 -6.32 -4.90
C ILE A 93 16.14 -4.95 -5.15
N CYS A 94 17.06 -4.52 -4.28
CA CYS A 94 17.74 -3.24 -4.43
C CYS A 94 18.57 -3.14 -5.72
N ARG A 95 19.21 -4.23 -6.16
CA ARG A 95 19.88 -4.28 -7.47
C ARG A 95 18.91 -4.10 -8.62
N PHE A 96 17.79 -4.83 -8.65
CA PHE A 96 16.74 -4.64 -9.66
C PHE A 96 16.23 -3.19 -9.66
N LEU A 97 15.92 -2.64 -8.49
CA LEU A 97 15.45 -1.25 -8.34
C LEU A 97 16.47 -0.22 -8.84
N THR A 98 17.76 -0.51 -8.68
CA THR A 98 18.84 0.33 -9.22
C THR A 98 18.83 0.32 -10.75
N GLU A 99 18.65 -0.85 -11.37
CA GLU A 99 18.67 -1.03 -12.82
C GLU A 99 17.48 -0.34 -13.51
N VAL A 100 16.31 -0.33 -12.86
CA VAL A 100 15.07 0.23 -13.42
C VAL A 100 14.80 1.68 -13.00
N SER A 101 15.74 2.30 -12.29
CA SER A 101 15.61 3.69 -11.86
C SER A 101 15.80 4.67 -13.02
N THR A 102 15.06 5.76 -12.92
CA THR A 102 15.20 6.96 -13.76
C THR A 102 16.56 7.65 -13.53
N ARG A 103 16.85 8.67 -14.33
CA ARG A 103 18.12 9.44 -14.27
C ARG A 103 18.26 10.16 -12.93
N GLU A 104 17.14 10.53 -12.33
CA GLU A 104 16.98 11.13 -11.02
C GLU A 104 17.31 10.15 -9.89
N GLY A 105 17.44 8.85 -10.18
CA GLY A 105 17.74 7.80 -9.20
C GLY A 105 16.51 7.30 -8.43
N ALA A 106 15.32 7.55 -8.95
CA ALA A 106 14.03 7.15 -8.38
C ALA A 106 13.26 6.24 -9.34
N LEU A 107 12.23 5.59 -8.83
CA LEU A 107 11.47 4.59 -9.57
C LEU A 107 10.38 5.26 -10.41
N PRO A 108 10.20 4.87 -11.68
CA PRO A 108 8.95 5.14 -12.36
C PRO A 108 7.84 4.26 -11.77
N ALA A 109 6.58 4.62 -12.02
CA ALA A 109 5.47 3.74 -11.68
C ALA A 109 5.55 2.43 -12.48
N LEU A 110 5.70 2.54 -13.80
CA LEU A 110 5.75 1.43 -14.74
C LEU A 110 6.89 1.61 -15.72
N LEU A 111 7.40 0.48 -16.22
CA LEU A 111 8.35 0.42 -17.31
C LEU A 111 7.64 0.22 -18.66
N PRO A 112 8.24 0.68 -19.78
CA PRO A 112 7.69 0.47 -21.13
C PRO A 112 7.46 -1.00 -21.48
N SER A 113 8.19 -1.91 -20.84
CA SER A 113 8.06 -3.37 -20.99
C SER A 113 6.65 -3.89 -20.69
N GLN A 114 5.84 -3.15 -19.91
CA GLN A 114 4.45 -3.53 -19.62
C GLN A 114 3.56 -3.51 -20.87
N ARG A 115 3.91 -2.77 -21.93
CA ARG A 115 3.09 -2.59 -23.14
C ARG A 115 2.70 -3.91 -23.84
N GLY A 116 3.51 -4.95 -23.67
CA GLY A 116 3.24 -6.28 -24.21
C GLY A 116 2.14 -7.06 -23.47
N TYR A 117 1.62 -6.54 -22.35
CA TYR A 117 0.74 -7.27 -21.45
C TYR A 117 -0.43 -6.40 -20.96
N PRO A 118 -1.57 -7.01 -20.57
CA PRO A 118 -2.69 -6.25 -20.03
C PRO A 118 -2.31 -5.47 -18.78
N ALA A 119 -2.84 -4.27 -18.63
CA ALA A 119 -2.71 -3.45 -17.43
C ALA A 119 -3.96 -2.58 -17.27
N ALA A 120 -4.17 -2.03 -16.09
CA ALA A 120 -5.25 -1.09 -15.84
C ALA A 120 -5.20 0.07 -16.85
N PRO A 121 -6.33 0.38 -17.54
CA PRO A 121 -6.33 1.35 -18.64
C PRO A 121 -6.14 2.80 -18.19
N PHE A 122 -6.23 3.05 -16.89
CA PHE A 122 -6.00 4.37 -16.27
C PHE A 122 -4.55 4.58 -15.83
N ILE A 123 -3.67 3.61 -16.06
CA ILE A 123 -2.24 3.72 -15.79
C ILE A 123 -1.50 3.89 -17.12
N PRO A 124 -0.95 5.09 -17.43
CA PRO A 124 -0.30 5.34 -18.70
C PRO A 124 1.04 4.60 -18.81
N ILE A 125 1.27 3.93 -19.95
CA ILE A 125 2.55 3.30 -20.30
C ILE A 125 3.26 4.16 -21.33
N VAL A 126 4.24 4.95 -20.88
CA VAL A 126 5.02 5.88 -21.71
C VAL A 126 6.43 5.35 -21.97
N ASP A 127 7.11 5.86 -23.00
CA ASP A 127 8.44 5.37 -23.42
C ASP A 127 9.58 5.84 -22.50
N ASP A 128 9.49 7.06 -21.96
CA ASP A 128 10.44 7.63 -20.98
C ASP A 128 9.65 8.01 -19.72
N PRO A 129 9.34 7.04 -18.84
CA PRO A 129 8.52 7.29 -17.67
C PRO A 129 9.25 8.16 -16.64
N PRO A 130 8.57 9.16 -16.05
CA PRO A 130 9.18 10.02 -15.05
C PRO A 130 9.41 9.27 -13.73
N ALA A 131 10.24 9.85 -12.87
CA ALA A 131 10.36 9.42 -11.48
C ALA A 131 9.06 9.72 -10.73
N GLU A 132 8.55 8.74 -9.98
CA GLU A 132 7.25 8.82 -9.33
C GLU A 132 7.37 8.62 -7.82
N LEU A 133 6.84 9.57 -7.04
CA LEU A 133 6.79 9.46 -5.58
C LEU A 133 5.91 8.28 -5.14
N LEU A 134 4.82 8.00 -5.87
CA LEU A 134 3.87 6.93 -5.59
C LEU A 134 4.54 5.56 -5.45
N THR A 135 5.60 5.30 -6.23
CA THR A 135 6.33 4.04 -6.19
C THR A 135 7.61 4.15 -5.38
N THR A 136 8.32 5.27 -5.47
CA THR A 136 9.61 5.45 -4.78
C THR A 136 9.44 5.60 -3.27
N GLY A 137 8.48 6.42 -2.82
CA GLY A 137 8.29 6.77 -1.41
C GLY A 137 8.06 5.56 -0.50
N PRO A 138 7.06 4.70 -0.80
CA PRO A 138 6.81 3.49 -0.01
C PRO A 138 8.02 2.56 0.07
N VAL A 139 8.75 2.37 -1.04
CA VAL A 139 9.94 1.52 -1.07
C VAL A 139 11.05 2.09 -0.19
N VAL A 140 11.39 3.36 -0.39
CA VAL A 140 12.48 4.03 0.36
C VAL A 140 12.16 4.09 1.85
N GLY A 141 10.91 4.40 2.22
CA GLY A 141 10.47 4.39 3.61
C GLY A 141 10.61 3.01 4.27
N LEU A 142 10.17 1.95 3.60
CA LEU A 142 10.32 0.58 4.11
C LEU A 142 11.79 0.20 4.31
N LEU A 143 12.67 0.53 3.36
CA LEU A 143 14.09 0.19 3.44
C LEU A 143 14.77 0.92 4.60
N HIS A 144 14.51 2.22 4.78
CA HIS A 144 15.06 2.98 5.92
C HIS A 144 14.56 2.44 7.26
N ARG A 145 13.25 2.17 7.38
CA ARG A 145 12.68 1.62 8.62
C ARG A 145 13.29 0.29 9.02
N ASN A 146 13.69 -0.52 8.04
CA ASN A 146 14.36 -1.80 8.26
C ASN A 146 15.90 -1.69 8.31
N ALA A 147 16.45 -0.47 8.39
CA ALA A 147 17.88 -0.18 8.43
C ALA A 147 18.68 -0.83 7.28
N VAL A 148 18.06 -0.95 6.10
CA VAL A 148 18.71 -1.48 4.91
C VAL A 148 19.68 -0.45 4.35
N TRP A 149 20.90 -0.89 4.03
CA TRP A 149 21.89 -0.07 3.36
C TRP A 149 22.06 -0.52 1.91
N HIS A 150 21.94 0.41 0.96
CA HIS A 150 22.26 0.18 -0.45
C HIS A 150 22.61 1.52 -1.14
N ALA A 151 23.58 1.53 -2.05
CA ALA A 151 24.07 2.77 -2.68
C ALA A 151 22.99 3.54 -3.46
N TRP A 152 22.04 2.82 -4.07
CA TRP A 152 20.89 3.43 -4.75
C TRP A 152 19.96 4.22 -3.81
N LEU A 153 19.85 3.80 -2.54
CA LEU A 153 18.92 4.38 -1.59
C LEU A 153 19.21 5.87 -1.33
N PHE A 154 20.46 6.32 -1.45
CA PHE A 154 20.84 7.73 -1.27
C PHE A 154 20.12 8.64 -2.27
N ARG A 155 20.22 8.35 -3.58
CA ARG A 155 19.57 9.17 -4.61
C ARG A 155 18.05 9.08 -4.55
N ALA A 156 17.52 7.89 -4.29
CA ALA A 156 16.08 7.69 -4.13
C ALA A 156 15.54 8.48 -2.91
N THR A 157 16.32 8.58 -1.82
CA THR A 157 15.99 9.38 -0.64
C THR A 157 15.99 10.88 -0.94
N ASP A 158 16.99 11.36 -1.66
CA ASP A 158 17.05 12.77 -2.08
C ASP A 158 15.87 13.13 -2.98
N PHE A 159 15.51 12.25 -3.91
CA PHE A 159 14.31 12.41 -4.73
C PHE A 159 13.04 12.47 -3.87
N CYS A 160 12.85 11.53 -2.94
CA CYS A 160 11.66 11.53 -2.08
C CYS A 160 11.56 12.82 -1.26
N TRP A 161 12.66 13.32 -0.72
CA TRP A 161 12.67 14.61 -0.03
C TRP A 161 12.27 15.77 -0.94
N ALA A 162 12.88 15.85 -2.12
CA ALA A 162 12.56 16.91 -3.09
C ALA A 162 11.10 16.86 -3.55
N ALA A 163 10.58 15.65 -3.84
CA ALA A 163 9.20 15.44 -4.23
C ALA A 163 8.23 15.82 -3.10
N VAL A 164 8.48 15.39 -1.86
CA VAL A 164 7.67 15.76 -0.69
C VAL A 164 7.68 17.28 -0.47
N ASP A 165 8.83 17.93 -0.59
CA ASP A 165 8.97 19.38 -0.41
C ASP A 165 8.29 20.19 -1.53
N ALA A 166 8.12 19.61 -2.72
CA ALA A 166 7.41 20.22 -3.83
C ALA A 166 5.87 20.10 -3.75
N LEU A 167 5.32 19.29 -2.82
CA LEU A 167 3.87 19.11 -2.69
C LEU A 167 3.18 20.38 -2.17
N ASP A 168 2.42 21.03 -3.05
CA ASP A 168 1.58 22.21 -2.76
C ASP A 168 0.09 21.95 -2.99
N ARG A 169 -0.25 21.13 -3.99
CA ARG A 169 -1.57 20.57 -4.31
C ARG A 169 -1.36 19.10 -4.66
N SER A 170 -2.22 18.23 -4.17
CA SER A 170 -1.95 16.78 -4.25
C SER A 170 -3.26 16.00 -4.18
N HIS A 171 -3.15 14.67 -4.25
CA HIS A 171 -4.25 13.72 -4.12
C HIS A 171 -3.90 12.65 -3.07
N PRO A 172 -4.88 11.87 -2.58
CA PRO A 172 -4.66 10.92 -1.49
C PRO A 172 -3.49 9.95 -1.67
N TYR A 173 -3.36 9.28 -2.82
CA TYR A 173 -2.27 8.31 -3.04
C TYR A 173 -0.86 8.91 -2.98
N GLU A 174 -0.68 10.16 -3.42
CA GLU A 174 0.62 10.82 -3.37
C GLU A 174 0.96 11.24 -1.93
N ILE A 175 -0.03 11.69 -1.16
CA ILE A 175 0.14 11.94 0.28
C ILE A 175 0.45 10.65 1.04
N GLU A 176 -0.21 9.54 0.74
CA GLU A 176 0.09 8.24 1.35
C GLU A 176 1.51 7.76 1.01
N ALA A 177 1.96 7.96 -0.22
CA ALA A 177 3.31 7.62 -0.64
C ALA A 177 4.38 8.50 0.04
N ALA A 178 4.12 9.81 0.15
CA ALA A 178 4.93 10.74 0.91
C ALA A 178 5.01 10.32 2.39
N LEU A 179 3.87 10.02 3.01
CA LEU A 179 3.80 9.59 4.39
C LEU A 179 4.54 8.27 4.62
N ALA A 180 4.40 7.28 3.73
CA ALA A 180 5.12 6.02 3.84
C ALA A 180 6.65 6.21 3.84
N PHE A 181 7.14 7.17 3.05
CA PHE A 181 8.55 7.59 3.10
C PHE A 181 8.90 8.24 4.45
N LEU A 182 8.13 9.24 4.88
CA LEU A 182 8.40 10.02 6.09
C LEU A 182 8.35 9.16 7.36
N ASP A 183 7.42 8.19 7.43
CA ASP A 183 7.32 7.24 8.54
C ASP A 183 8.60 6.42 8.70
N GLY A 184 9.27 6.07 7.59
CA GLY A 184 10.54 5.35 7.61
C GLY A 184 11.79 6.21 7.64
N ALA A 185 11.70 7.51 7.33
CA ALA A 185 12.86 8.37 7.15
C ALA A 185 13.70 8.50 8.44
N PRO A 186 15.06 8.47 8.35
CA PRO A 186 15.94 8.50 9.51
C PRO A 186 16.04 9.89 10.16
N ASP A 187 15.92 10.97 9.39
CA ASP A 187 15.86 12.34 9.93
C ASP A 187 14.46 12.62 10.48
N ARG A 188 14.25 12.25 11.75
CA ARG A 188 12.93 12.33 12.40
C ARG A 188 12.41 13.76 12.52
N ALA A 189 13.27 14.71 12.84
CA ALA A 189 12.86 16.10 12.99
C ALA A 189 12.38 16.69 11.66
N ARG A 190 13.10 16.43 10.56
CA ARG A 190 12.66 16.83 9.22
C ARG A 190 11.39 16.09 8.80
N ALA A 191 11.28 14.81 9.11
CA ALA A 191 10.13 13.99 8.75
C ALA A 191 8.85 14.46 9.44
N GLU A 192 8.92 14.75 10.74
CA GLU A 192 7.81 15.30 11.51
C GLU A 192 7.36 16.66 10.98
N ALA A 193 8.30 17.57 10.69
CA ALA A 193 7.97 18.89 10.15
C ALA A 193 7.30 18.81 8.76
N ALA A 194 7.78 17.92 7.89
CA ALA A 194 7.18 17.67 6.59
C ALA A 194 5.79 17.00 6.73
N ALA A 195 5.64 16.02 7.61
CA ALA A 195 4.37 15.37 7.87
C ALA A 195 3.33 16.35 8.44
N ASP A 196 3.70 17.23 9.37
CA ASP A 196 2.81 18.26 9.91
C ASP A 196 2.33 19.22 8.80
N ARG A 197 3.19 19.54 7.82
CA ARG A 197 2.80 20.31 6.62
C ARG A 197 1.80 19.55 5.76
N LEU A 198 2.04 18.28 5.48
CA LEU A 198 1.12 17.44 4.69
C LEU A 198 -0.22 17.23 5.41
N GLY A 199 -0.24 17.13 6.73
CA GLY A 199 -1.48 17.04 7.52
C GLY A 199 -2.36 18.29 7.38
N ARG A 200 -1.77 19.48 7.36
CA ARG A 200 -2.50 20.73 7.04
C ARG A 200 -3.05 20.68 5.62
N LEU A 201 -2.23 20.23 4.67
CA LEU A 201 -2.63 20.10 3.27
C LEU A 201 -3.82 19.15 3.07
N VAL A 202 -3.82 18.01 3.76
CA VAL A 202 -4.93 17.04 3.78
C VAL A 202 -6.22 17.67 4.27
N ARG A 203 -6.16 18.49 5.33
CA ARG A 203 -7.34 19.19 5.86
C ARG A 203 -7.82 20.30 4.92
N GLU A 204 -6.91 21.13 4.44
CA GLU A 204 -7.21 22.26 3.54
C GLU A 204 -7.85 21.80 2.23
N GLN A 205 -7.33 20.72 1.64
CA GLN A 205 -7.87 20.14 0.40
C GLN A 205 -8.99 19.12 0.64
N ARG A 206 -9.37 18.87 1.90
CA ARG A 206 -10.43 17.92 2.29
C ARG A 206 -10.19 16.52 1.72
N LEU A 207 -8.95 16.04 1.81
CA LEU A 207 -8.52 14.74 1.28
C LEU A 207 -8.88 13.55 2.20
N ALA A 208 -9.27 13.82 3.44
CA ALA A 208 -9.74 12.81 4.39
C ALA A 208 -11.19 13.08 4.80
N VAL A 209 -12.08 12.10 4.63
CA VAL A 209 -13.46 12.13 5.11
C VAL A 209 -13.46 11.93 6.62
N LEU A 210 -13.64 13.02 7.37
CA LEU A 210 -13.62 13.02 8.84
C LEU A 210 -14.93 12.50 9.45
N ASP A 211 -16.02 12.63 8.70
CA ASP A 211 -17.35 12.14 9.06
C ASP A 211 -17.94 11.34 7.88
N PRO A 212 -17.95 10.00 7.96
CA PRO A 212 -18.51 9.12 6.94
C PRO A 212 -19.99 9.37 6.62
N GLU A 213 -20.77 9.95 7.54
CA GLU A 213 -22.17 10.31 7.29
C GLU A 213 -22.32 11.53 6.37
N ARG A 214 -21.28 12.36 6.26
CA ARG A 214 -21.21 13.57 5.43
C ARG A 214 -20.22 13.41 4.28
N ARG A 215 -20.02 12.17 3.84
CA ARG A 215 -19.04 11.78 2.82
C ARG A 215 -19.23 12.53 1.50
N GLU A 216 -20.46 12.81 1.12
CA GLU A 216 -20.84 13.55 -0.09
C GLU A 216 -20.31 14.99 -0.12
N GLU A 217 -19.96 15.55 1.03
CA GLU A 217 -19.40 16.89 1.08
C GLU A 217 -17.93 16.93 0.65
N TYR A 218 -17.23 15.80 0.68
CA TYR A 218 -15.81 15.70 0.38
C TYR A 218 -15.57 15.41 -1.11
N PRO A 219 -14.65 16.13 -1.76
CA PRO A 219 -14.38 15.91 -3.17
C PRO A 219 -13.75 14.53 -3.41
N VAL A 220 -14.12 13.90 -4.52
CA VAL A 220 -13.36 12.77 -5.08
C VAL A 220 -12.22 13.38 -5.91
N ALA A 221 -10.99 12.90 -5.72
CA ALA A 221 -9.84 13.40 -6.47
C ALA A 221 -9.98 13.13 -7.98
N ALA A 222 -9.44 14.02 -8.82
CA ALA A 222 -9.52 13.85 -10.26
C ALA A 222 -8.85 12.53 -10.71
N GLY A 223 -9.53 11.77 -11.56
CA GLY A 223 -9.05 10.47 -12.05
C GLY A 223 -9.47 9.26 -11.21
N TYR A 224 -10.01 9.48 -10.02
CA TYR A 224 -10.43 8.43 -9.10
C TYR A 224 -11.83 7.90 -9.45
N ALA A 225 -12.15 6.68 -9.00
CA ALA A 225 -13.48 6.10 -9.14
C ALA A 225 -14.52 6.85 -8.31
N PRO A 226 -15.81 6.81 -8.70
CA PRO A 226 -16.88 7.36 -7.88
C PRO A 226 -16.87 6.76 -6.47
N GLY A 227 -16.78 7.62 -5.45
CA GLY A 227 -16.70 7.20 -4.06
C GLY A 227 -15.30 6.76 -3.59
N GLU A 228 -14.24 6.88 -4.39
CA GLU A 228 -12.88 6.57 -3.95
C GLU A 228 -12.30 7.72 -3.09
N GLN A 229 -12.95 7.97 -1.96
CA GLN A 229 -12.49 8.90 -0.93
C GLN A 229 -11.71 8.15 0.13
N HIS A 230 -10.80 8.88 0.78
CA HIS A 230 -9.91 8.33 1.81
C HIS A 230 -10.35 8.80 3.18
N PHE A 231 -10.03 8.00 4.19
CA PHE A 231 -10.41 8.24 5.57
C PHE A 231 -9.16 8.39 6.45
N PRO A 232 -9.29 8.93 7.68
CA PRO A 232 -8.17 9.01 8.61
C PRO A 232 -7.38 7.69 8.77
N TYR A 233 -8.06 6.53 8.77
CA TYR A 233 -7.41 5.22 8.85
C TYR A 233 -6.53 4.85 7.63
N ASP A 234 -6.73 5.48 6.46
CA ASP A 234 -5.89 5.23 5.27
C ASP A 234 -4.51 5.88 5.41
N TYR A 235 -4.46 7.03 6.08
CA TYR A 235 -3.24 7.75 6.42
C TYR A 235 -2.60 7.20 7.71
N ALA A 236 -3.35 7.16 8.81
CA ALA A 236 -2.86 6.68 10.11
C ALA A 236 -3.13 5.18 10.31
N ARG A 237 -2.56 4.32 9.46
CA ARG A 237 -2.81 2.86 9.48
C ARG A 237 -2.31 2.17 10.75
N THR A 238 -1.29 2.74 11.40
CA THR A 238 -0.78 2.30 12.70
C THR A 238 -0.71 3.49 13.66
N PRO A 239 -0.76 3.26 14.99
CA PRO A 239 -0.59 4.32 15.97
C PRO A 239 0.75 5.06 15.88
N ASP A 240 1.79 4.40 15.36
CA ASP A 240 3.14 4.94 15.25
C ASP A 240 3.36 5.82 14.00
N SER A 241 2.39 5.87 13.09
CA SER A 241 2.49 6.71 11.89
C SER A 241 2.49 8.20 12.27
N LEU A 242 3.29 9.00 11.58
CA LEU A 242 3.32 10.46 11.72
C LEU A 242 1.93 11.08 11.46
N ALA A 243 1.12 10.46 10.60
CA ALA A 243 -0.25 10.91 10.33
C ALA A 243 -1.21 10.74 11.51
N ARG A 244 -0.83 9.97 12.55
CA ARG A 244 -1.67 9.84 13.75
C ARG A 244 -1.97 11.20 14.40
N ARG A 245 -1.03 12.15 14.29
CA ARG A 245 -1.15 13.51 14.83
C ARG A 245 -2.03 14.43 13.96
N TRP A 246 -2.40 14.02 12.76
CA TRP A 246 -3.24 14.82 11.86
C TRP A 246 -4.70 14.83 12.29
N PHE A 247 -5.12 13.80 13.04
CA PHE A 247 -6.51 13.56 13.42
C PHE A 247 -6.65 13.51 14.94
N THR A 248 -7.76 14.00 15.43
CA THR A 248 -8.19 13.82 16.82
C THR A 248 -8.52 12.35 17.08
N ASP A 249 -8.53 11.97 18.36
CA ASP A 249 -8.89 10.61 18.77
C ASP A 249 -10.32 10.25 18.33
N GLU A 250 -11.24 11.21 18.35
CA GLU A 250 -12.63 11.05 17.93
C GLU A 250 -12.75 10.86 16.41
N GLU A 251 -12.10 11.71 15.59
CA GLU A 251 -12.10 11.56 14.13
C GLU A 251 -11.52 10.20 13.71
N LEU A 252 -10.41 9.78 14.34
CA LEU A 252 -9.80 8.49 14.06
C LEU A 252 -10.69 7.34 14.52
N ALA A 253 -11.27 7.43 15.71
CA ALA A 253 -12.19 6.42 16.22
C ALA A 253 -13.39 6.22 15.28
N HIS A 254 -14.06 7.30 14.89
CA HIS A 254 -15.19 7.28 13.95
C HIS A 254 -14.81 6.66 12.61
N SER A 255 -13.63 7.00 12.08
CA SER A 255 -13.13 6.39 10.84
C SER A 255 -12.90 4.88 10.99
N LEU A 256 -12.38 4.41 12.13
CA LEU A 256 -12.14 2.99 12.38
C LEU A 256 -13.45 2.21 12.57
N ASP A 257 -14.47 2.84 13.16
CA ASP A 257 -15.81 2.25 13.28
C ASP A 257 -16.46 2.12 11.89
N HIS A 258 -16.27 3.12 11.02
CA HIS A 258 -16.64 3.00 9.61
C HIS A 258 -15.89 1.87 8.90
N LEU A 259 -14.56 1.78 9.06
CA LEU A 259 -13.78 0.67 8.49
C LEU A 259 -14.31 -0.69 8.96
N ALA A 260 -14.64 -0.86 10.23
CA ALA A 260 -15.20 -2.11 10.75
C ALA A 260 -16.57 -2.43 10.13
N ALA A 261 -17.41 -1.42 9.92
CA ALA A 261 -18.75 -1.56 9.32
C ALA A 261 -18.72 -1.90 7.82
N GLU A 262 -17.63 -1.61 7.11
CA GLU A 262 -17.49 -1.90 5.67
C GLU A 262 -17.32 -3.40 5.34
N GLN A 263 -17.21 -4.28 6.35
CA GLN A 263 -17.14 -5.73 6.09
C GLN A 263 -18.41 -6.25 5.42
N GLN A 264 -18.30 -6.69 4.18
CA GLN A 264 -19.43 -7.18 3.39
C GLN A 264 -19.93 -8.53 3.87
N THR A 265 -21.14 -8.93 3.45
CA THR A 265 -21.82 -10.16 3.90
C THR A 265 -21.01 -11.43 3.68
N ASP A 266 -20.19 -11.48 2.63
CA ASP A 266 -19.29 -12.58 2.31
C ASP A 266 -18.01 -12.64 3.18
N GLY A 267 -17.79 -11.62 4.02
CA GLY A 267 -16.69 -11.53 4.98
C GLY A 267 -15.49 -10.69 4.53
N GLY A 268 -15.45 -10.28 3.26
CA GLY A 268 -14.38 -9.44 2.72
C GLY A 268 -14.70 -7.94 2.78
N TRP A 269 -13.67 -7.12 2.64
CA TRP A 269 -13.81 -5.68 2.43
C TRP A 269 -13.94 -5.34 0.94
N PRO A 270 -14.64 -4.25 0.59
CA PRO A 270 -14.73 -3.79 -0.79
C PRO A 270 -13.40 -3.19 -1.27
N VAL A 271 -13.13 -3.30 -2.57
CA VAL A 271 -12.23 -2.37 -3.26
C VAL A 271 -13.03 -1.11 -3.60
N ASN A 272 -12.47 0.07 -3.30
CA ASN A 272 -13.12 1.36 -3.56
C ASN A 272 -12.60 2.05 -4.84
N TRP A 273 -11.56 1.49 -5.48
CA TRP A 273 -11.00 2.00 -6.73
C TRP A 273 -11.62 1.37 -7.99
N ARG A 274 -11.24 1.92 -9.14
CA ARG A 274 -11.81 1.54 -10.44
C ARG A 274 -11.49 0.09 -10.79
N GLN A 275 -12.54 -0.70 -10.98
CA GLN A 275 -12.45 -2.07 -11.48
C GLN A 275 -12.40 -2.07 -13.01
N TRP A 276 -11.44 -2.77 -13.62
CA TRP A 276 -11.29 -2.83 -15.08
C TRP A 276 -11.32 -4.25 -15.66
N ALA A 277 -11.08 -5.28 -14.84
CA ALA A 277 -11.24 -6.67 -15.21
C ALA A 277 -11.76 -7.51 -14.03
N PRO A 278 -12.56 -8.57 -14.26
CA PRO A 278 -13.13 -9.38 -13.17
C PRO A 278 -12.09 -9.93 -12.18
N GLY A 279 -10.93 -10.36 -12.67
CA GLY A 279 -9.85 -10.89 -11.83
C GLY A 279 -9.24 -9.86 -10.87
N THR A 280 -9.18 -8.59 -11.27
CA THR A 280 -8.53 -7.52 -10.48
C THR A 280 -9.26 -7.28 -9.16
N ALA A 281 -10.60 -7.25 -9.20
CA ALA A 281 -11.41 -7.09 -8.00
C ALA A 281 -11.30 -8.32 -7.08
N LEU A 282 -11.32 -9.53 -7.66
CA LEU A 282 -11.22 -10.79 -6.89
C LEU A 282 -9.87 -10.93 -6.19
N GLU A 283 -8.77 -10.46 -6.80
CA GLU A 283 -7.43 -10.49 -6.20
C GLU A 283 -7.19 -9.32 -5.25
N GLY A 284 -7.76 -8.14 -5.55
CA GLY A 284 -7.65 -6.94 -4.73
C GLY A 284 -8.40 -7.05 -3.39
N ARG A 285 -9.59 -7.67 -3.39
CA ARG A 285 -10.42 -7.79 -2.17
C ARG A 285 -9.74 -8.51 -1.00
N PRO A 286 -9.03 -9.64 -1.19
CA PRO A 286 -8.18 -10.25 -0.17
C PRO A 286 -7.10 -9.32 0.39
N ILE A 287 -6.47 -8.51 -0.46
CA ILE A 287 -5.42 -7.57 -0.06
C ILE A 287 -6.00 -6.48 0.84
N VAL A 288 -7.12 -5.86 0.45
CA VAL A 288 -7.80 -4.84 1.28
C VAL A 288 -8.40 -5.42 2.55
N THR A 289 -8.86 -6.68 2.51
CA THR A 289 -9.35 -7.39 3.71
C THR A 289 -8.22 -7.57 4.73
N LEU A 290 -7.04 -8.01 4.30
CA LEU A 290 -5.86 -8.07 5.15
C LEU A 290 -5.48 -6.68 5.69
N LYS A 291 -5.46 -5.66 4.83
CA LYS A 291 -5.18 -4.27 5.23
C LYS A 291 -6.14 -3.80 6.32
N ALA A 292 -7.45 -4.00 6.14
CA ALA A 292 -8.47 -3.60 7.09
C ALA A 292 -8.29 -4.29 8.45
N LEU A 293 -8.14 -5.61 8.47
CA LEU A 293 -7.93 -6.37 9.72
C LEU A 293 -6.65 -5.95 10.44
N LEU A 294 -5.55 -5.73 9.70
CA LEU A 294 -4.28 -5.29 10.27
C LEU A 294 -4.39 -3.89 10.88
N THR A 295 -5.05 -2.95 10.19
CA THR A 295 -5.31 -1.59 10.70
C THR A 295 -6.19 -1.61 11.95
N LEU A 296 -7.32 -2.33 11.92
CA LEU A 296 -8.22 -2.46 13.06
C LEU A 296 -7.49 -3.04 14.29
N ARG A 297 -6.71 -4.10 14.10
CA ARG A 297 -5.89 -4.70 15.15
C ARG A 297 -4.82 -3.75 15.69
N ALA A 298 -4.14 -3.01 14.80
CA ALA A 298 -3.10 -2.07 15.21
C ALA A 298 -3.64 -0.96 16.12
N HIS A 299 -4.90 -0.57 15.94
CA HIS A 299 -5.60 0.40 16.79
C HIS A 299 -6.40 -0.24 17.93
N GLY A 300 -6.20 -1.52 18.23
CA GLY A 300 -6.83 -2.21 19.35
C GLY A 300 -8.33 -2.47 19.21
N ARG A 301 -8.89 -2.41 17.99
CA ARG A 301 -10.28 -2.78 17.74
C ARG A 301 -10.45 -4.30 17.83
N SER A 302 -11.55 -4.75 18.45
CA SER A 302 -11.87 -6.18 18.56
C SER A 302 -12.16 -6.77 17.19
N LEU A 303 -11.61 -7.97 16.93
CA LEU A 303 -11.90 -8.78 15.74
C LEU A 303 -12.66 -10.07 16.08
N ASP A 304 -12.94 -10.28 17.36
CA ASP A 304 -13.69 -11.41 17.95
C ASP A 304 -15.21 -11.19 17.95
#